data_AF-A0A9X9LFL1-F1
#
_entry.id   AF-A0A9X9LFL1-F1
#
_cell.length_a   1.000
_cell.length_b   1.000
_cell.length_c   1.000
_cell.angle_alpha   90.00
_cell.angle_beta   90.00
_cell.angle_gamma   90.00
#
_symmetry.space_group_name_H-M   'P 1'
#
loop_
_entity.id
_entity.type
_entity.pdbx_description
1 polymer ?
#
loop_
_entity_poly.entity_id
_entity_poly.type
_entity_poly.pdbx_seq_one_letter_code
_entity_poly.pdbx_strand_id
1 'polypeptide(L)' 'APEEEIIPDGYNDSLDTCRKLLLIRSWCPDRTVFQARKYIADSLEEKYTEPVIL' A
#
# COMPACT_ATOMS: atom_id res chain seq x y z
N ALA A 1 11.61 6.27 -2.90
CA ALA A 1 11.14 7.50 -2.20
C ALA A 1 10.70 7.11 -0.77
N PRO A 2 10.41 8.03 0.19
CA PRO A 2 9.98 7.61 1.53
C PRO A 2 8.79 6.64 1.46
N GLU A 3 7.98 6.68 0.40
CA GLU A 3 6.86 5.76 0.19
C GLU A 3 7.19 4.28 0.05
N GLU A 4 8.46 3.97 -0.19
CA GLU A 4 8.97 2.62 -0.45
C GLU A 4 9.86 2.11 0.69
N GLU A 5 9.93 2.84 1.80
CA GLU A 5 10.65 2.37 2.98
C GLU A 5 10.08 1.06 3.51
N ILE A 6 11.00 0.20 3.95
CA ILE A 6 10.73 -1.12 4.49
C ILE A 6 9.98 -0.96 5.82
N ILE A 7 8.87 -1.69 5.98
CA ILE A 7 8.18 -1.75 7.26
C ILE A 7 9.07 -2.51 8.27
N PRO A 8 9.41 -1.92 9.43
CA PRO A 8 10.32 -2.51 10.39
C PRO A 8 9.77 -3.80 11.03
N ASP A 9 10.59 -4.43 11.86
CA ASP A 9 10.26 -5.63 12.64
C ASP A 9 9.84 -6.86 11.81
N GLY A 10 10.25 -6.90 10.53
CA GLY A 10 9.93 -8.00 9.62
C GLY A 10 8.48 -7.99 9.12
N TYR A 11 7.70 -6.94 9.41
CA TYR A 11 6.34 -6.79 8.87
C TYR A 11 6.31 -6.55 7.36
N ASN A 12 7.44 -6.12 6.78
CA ASN A 12 7.58 -6.02 5.34
C ASN A 12 7.38 -7.37 4.63
N ASP A 13 7.82 -8.48 5.23
CA ASP A 13 7.79 -9.79 4.56
C ASP A 13 6.70 -10.71 5.13
N SER A 14 6.33 -10.51 6.41
CA SER A 14 5.34 -11.35 7.09
C SER A 14 3.88 -10.95 6.84
N LEU A 15 3.62 -9.71 6.44
CA LEU A 15 2.26 -9.22 6.17
C LEU A 15 1.96 -9.22 4.67
N ASP A 16 0.76 -9.67 4.30
CA ASP A 16 0.22 -9.45 2.96
C ASP A 16 -0.16 -7.98 2.73
N THR A 17 -0.42 -7.64 1.48
CA THR A 17 -0.68 -6.26 1.03
C THR A 17 -1.89 -5.62 1.72
N CYS A 18 -2.92 -6.40 2.08
CA CYS A 18 -4.09 -5.92 2.82
C CYS A 18 -3.74 -5.61 4.28
N ARG A 19 -3.04 -6.51 4.97
CA ARG A 19 -2.59 -6.27 6.35
C ARG A 19 -1.60 -5.11 6.44
N LYS A 20 -0.71 -4.95 5.45
CA LYS A 20 0.18 -3.78 5.32
C LYS A 20 -0.61 -2.48 5.16
N LEU A 21 -1.69 -2.48 4.38
CA LEU A 21 -2.58 -1.32 4.25
C LEU A 21 -3.21 -0.92 5.59
N LEU A 22 -3.72 -1.88 6.35
CA LEU A 22 -4.31 -1.61 7.68
C LEU A 22 -3.28 -1.06 8.68
N LEU A 23 -2.06 -1.60 8.66
CA LEU A 23 -0.97 -1.13 9.51
C LEU A 23 -0.57 0.31 9.16
N ILE A 24 -0.30 0.58 7.88
CA ILE A 24 0.11 1.91 7.40
C ILE A 24 -0.99 2.94 7.68
N ARG A 25 -2.27 2.61 7.45
CA ARG A 25 -3.41 3.51 7.75
C ARG A 25 -3.44 3.95 9.21
N SER A 26 -3.03 3.07 10.13
CA SER A 26 -3.04 3.32 11.57
C SER A 26 -1.82 4.11 12.06
N TRP A 27 -0.69 4.00 11.35
CA TRP A 27 0.59 4.58 11.77
C TRP A 27 0.97 5.87 11.03
N CYS A 28 0.77 5.91 9.70
CA CYS A 28 1.16 7.02 8.86
C CYS A 28 0.08 7.28 7.80
N PRO A 29 -0.94 8.10 8.11
CA PRO A 29 -2.09 8.30 7.23
C PRO A 29 -1.70 8.86 5.86
N ASP A 30 -0.64 9.67 5.78
CA ASP A 30 -0.10 10.25 4.53
C ASP A 30 0.29 9.19 3.50
N ARG A 31 0.62 7.99 3.98
CA ARG A 31 1.08 6.86 3.17
C ARG A 31 -0.04 5.92 2.75
N THR A 32 -1.24 6.13 3.28
CA THR A 32 -2.40 5.25 3.07
C THR A 32 -2.75 5.15 1.59
N VAL A 33 -2.81 6.27 0.87
CA VAL A 33 -3.22 6.29 -0.54
C VAL A 33 -2.25 5.48 -1.39
N PHE A 34 -0.95 5.62 -1.14
CA PHE A 34 0.07 4.87 -1.86
C PHE A 34 -0.02 3.36 -1.58
N GLN A 35 -0.18 2.98 -0.31
CA GLN A 35 -0.34 1.56 0.04
C GLN A 35 -1.67 0.98 -0.48
N ALA A 36 -2.73 1.78 -0.54
CA ALA A 36 -4.02 1.37 -1.07
C ALA A 36 -3.92 1.07 -2.58
N ARG A 37 -3.15 1.87 -3.34
CA ARG A 37 -2.86 1.58 -4.75
C ARG A 37 -2.15 0.25 -4.91
N LYS A 38 -1.13 -0.04 -4.09
CA LYS A 38 -0.46 -1.36 -4.10
C LYS A 38 -1.44 -2.50 -3.82
N TYR A 39 -2.31 -2.34 -2.83
CA TYR A 39 -3.33 -3.34 -2.52
C TYR A 39 -4.31 -3.57 -3.67
N ILE A 40 -4.76 -2.51 -4.33
CA ILE A 40 -5.67 -2.59 -5.48
C ILE A 40 -4.98 -3.29 -6.66
N ALA A 41 -3.73 -2.92 -6.98
CA ALA A 41 -2.97 -3.57 -8.03
C ALA A 41 -2.78 -5.07 -7.77
N ASP A 42 -2.44 -5.43 -6.53
CA ASP A 42 -2.23 -6.82 -6.10
C ASP A 42 -3.53 -7.64 -6.13
N SER A 43 -4.67 -7.02 -5.82
CA SER A 43 -5.98 -7.70 -5.72
C SER A 43 -6.75 -7.78 -7.04
N LEU A 44 -6.65 -6.75 -7.88
CA LEU A 44 -7.50 -6.57 -9.06
C LEU A 44 -6.74 -6.37 -10.37
N GLU A 45 -5.41 -6.21 -10.34
CA GLU A 45 -4.51 -5.80 -11.43
C GLU A 45 -4.26 -4.28 -11.51
N GLU A 46 -3.10 -3.93 -12.06
CA GLU A 46 -2.55 -2.55 -12.10
C GLU A 46 -3.43 -1.56 -12.87
N LYS A 47 -4.21 -2.04 -13.86
CA LYS A 47 -5.16 -1.22 -14.65
C LYS A 47 -6.22 -0.50 -13.80
N TYR A 48 -6.47 -0.97 -12.57
CA TYR A 48 -7.41 -0.35 -11.64
C TYR A 48 -6.77 0.71 -10.73
N THR A 49 -5.49 1.02 -10.91
CA THR A 49 -4.76 2.03 -10.11
C THR A 49 -4.45 3.31 -10.88
N GLU A 50 -4.63 3.27 -12.21
CA GLU A 50 -4.39 4.42 -13.08
C GLU A 50 -5.43 5.52 -12.84
N PRO A 51 -5.00 6.80 -12.76
CA PRO A 51 -5.93 7.90 -12.66
C PRO A 51 -6.72 8.04 -13.96
N VAL A 52 -8.05 8.00 -13.87
CA VAL A 52 -8.92 8.35 -15.00
C VAL A 52 -9.01 9.88 -15.06
N ILE A 53 -8.53 10.46 -16.16
CA ILE A 53 -8.80 11.86 -16.49
C ILE A 53 -10.09 11.87 -17.31
N LEU A 54 -11.14 12.52 -16.78
CA LEU A 54 -12.46 12.68 -17.42
C LEU A 54 -12.55 14.02 -18.15
#